data_AF-U4V4U5-F1
#
_entry.id   AF-U4V4U5-F1
#
_cell.length_a   1.000
_cell.length_b   1.000
_cell.length_c   1.000
_cell.angle_alpha   90.00
_cell.angle_beta   90.00
_cell.angle_gamma   90.00
#
_symmetry.space_group_name_H-M   'P 1'
#
loop_
_entity.id
_entity.type
_entity.pdbx_description
1 polymer ?
#
loop_
_entity_poly.entity_id
_entity_poly.type
_entity_poly.pdbx_seq_one_letter_code
_entity_poly.pdbx_strand_id
1 'polypeptide(L)'
;MLTAWLFQRGSAESRDPDEEKPEKERIGQPSFLYSHSLGLTLFGLFIASFLLHWFGSARASEMDMARHGAASTGYLQYLLDAELWFESFQNWQSEFLSTAVLVVLSIFLREKGSPESKPVSAPDEQTGS
;
A
#
# COMPACT_ATOMS: atom_id res chain seq x y z
N MET A 1 45.45 23.12 -40.84
CA MET A 1 44.01 23.00 -40.57
C MET A 1 43.71 23.77 -39.30
N LEU A 2 43.10 24.95 -39.46
CA LEU A 2 43.22 26.09 -38.56
C LEU A 2 41.89 26.86 -38.66
N THR A 3 40.77 26.33 -38.13
CA THR A 3 39.44 26.97 -38.31
C THR A 3 38.31 26.59 -37.33
N ALA A 4 38.56 26.37 -36.03
CA ALA A 4 37.42 26.18 -35.11
C ALA A 4 37.68 26.59 -33.65
N TRP A 5 38.47 27.64 -33.41
CA TRP A 5 38.69 28.15 -32.04
C TRP A 5 38.21 29.60 -31.84
N LEU A 6 37.28 30.07 -32.69
CA LEU A 6 36.80 31.46 -32.71
C LEU A 6 35.27 31.60 -32.84
N PHE A 7 34.53 30.73 -32.14
CA PHE A 7 33.11 30.89 -31.84
C PHE A 7 32.94 30.20 -30.48
N GLN A 8 33.03 30.88 -29.33
CA GLN A 8 31.83 31.32 -28.61
C GLN A 8 32.24 32.13 -27.35
N ARG A 9 33.21 33.04 -27.48
CA ARG A 9 33.47 34.07 -26.45
C ARG A 9 32.59 35.29 -26.75
N GLY A 10 31.31 35.18 -26.42
CA GLY A 10 30.32 36.23 -26.69
C GLY A 10 28.85 35.75 -26.72
N SER A 11 28.51 34.66 -26.03
CA SER A 11 27.10 34.28 -25.85
C SER A 11 26.55 35.01 -24.63
N ALA A 12 25.46 35.75 -24.83
CA ALA A 12 24.74 36.54 -23.84
C ALA A 12 23.99 35.70 -22.79
N GLU A 13 24.44 34.48 -22.52
CA GLU A 13 23.89 33.61 -21.50
C GLU A 13 24.83 33.58 -20.29
N SER A 14 25.08 34.75 -19.72
CA SER A 14 25.58 34.82 -18.35
C SER A 14 24.47 34.30 -17.45
N ARG A 15 24.56 33.04 -17.03
CA ARG A 15 23.88 32.62 -15.81
C ARG A 15 24.38 33.53 -14.70
N ASP A 16 23.49 34.37 -14.19
CA ASP A 16 23.77 35.18 -13.02
C ASP A 16 24.16 34.21 -11.88
N PRO A 17 25.35 34.33 -11.29
CA PRO A 17 25.73 33.50 -10.15
C PRO A 17 24.89 33.81 -8.89
N ASP A 18 24.08 34.88 -8.94
CA ASP A 18 23.13 35.31 -7.93
C ASP A 18 21.67 34.90 -8.23
N GLU A 19 21.41 34.03 -9.22
CA GLU A 19 20.12 33.33 -9.27
C GLU A 19 20.02 32.42 -8.04
N GLU A 20 19.35 32.91 -7.01
CA GLU A 20 18.76 32.09 -5.94
C GLU A 20 17.97 30.98 -6.63
N LYS A 21 18.60 29.80 -6.73
CA LYS A 21 17.92 28.58 -7.14
C LYS A 21 16.66 28.54 -6.29
N PRO A 22 15.45 28.44 -6.89
CA PRO A 22 14.24 28.34 -6.10
C PRO A 22 14.52 27.22 -5.11
N GLU A 23 14.47 27.57 -3.82
CA GLU A 23 14.64 26.66 -2.72
C GLU A 23 13.67 25.53 -3.02
N LYS A 24 14.17 24.46 -3.67
CA LYS A 24 13.36 23.30 -4.02
C LYS A 24 12.79 22.92 -2.69
N GLU A 25 11.50 23.21 -2.53
CA GLU A 25 10.78 23.05 -1.28
C GLU A 25 11.29 21.75 -0.71
N ARG A 26 11.89 21.82 0.48
CA ARG A 26 12.19 20.63 1.26
C ARG A 26 10.83 20.03 1.61
N ILE A 27 10.18 19.40 0.64
CA ILE A 27 9.05 18.52 0.85
C ILE A 27 9.67 17.41 1.67
N GLY A 28 9.58 17.56 2.99
CA GLY A 28 10.04 16.57 3.95
C GLY A 28 9.48 15.22 3.53
N GLN A 29 10.28 14.17 3.67
CA GLN A 29 9.79 12.85 3.27
C GLN A 29 8.44 12.59 3.96
N PRO A 30 7.42 12.17 3.19
CA PRO A 30 6.12 11.87 3.79
C PRO A 30 6.30 10.90 4.94
N SER A 31 5.53 11.07 6.01
CA SER A 31 5.62 10.21 7.19
C SER A 31 5.48 8.75 6.77
N PHE A 32 6.18 7.85 7.49
CA PHE A 32 6.13 6.41 7.22
C PHE A 32 4.68 5.90 7.17
N LEU A 33 3.83 6.40 8.08
CA LEU A 33 2.42 6.08 8.17
C LEU A 33 1.64 6.51 6.92
N TYR A 34 1.89 7.71 6.39
CA TYR A 34 1.25 8.17 5.16
C TYR A 34 1.69 7.33 3.96
N SER A 35 3.00 7.02 3.90
CA SER A 35 3.62 6.29 2.80
C SER A 35 3.19 4.82 2.70
N HIS A 36 2.69 4.21 3.79
CA HIS A 36 2.22 2.82 3.85
C HIS A 36 0.76 2.72 4.35
N SER A 37 -0.02 3.77 4.09
CA SER A 37 -1.37 3.91 4.64
C SER A 37 -2.34 2.88 4.07
N LEU A 38 -2.17 2.51 2.80
CA LEU A 38 -2.98 1.48 2.14
C LEU A 38 -2.74 0.10 2.76
N GLY A 39 -1.48 -0.32 2.87
CA GLY A 39 -1.10 -1.59 3.48
C GLY A 39 -1.53 -1.69 4.94
N LEU A 40 -1.31 -0.62 5.72
CA LEU A 40 -1.75 -0.57 7.12
C LEU A 40 -3.26 -0.67 7.28
N THR A 41 -4.02 -0.03 6.40
CA THR A 41 -5.49 -0.08 6.43
C THR A 41 -6.00 -1.45 6.04
N LEU A 42 -5.45 -2.06 4.99
CA LEU A 42 -5.78 -3.43 4.58
C LEU A 42 -5.44 -4.43 5.68
N PHE A 43 -4.29 -4.28 6.33
CA PHE A 43 -3.90 -5.12 7.46
C PHE A 43 -4.85 -4.94 8.65
N GLY A 44 -5.22 -3.69 8.98
CA GLY A 44 -6.19 -3.41 10.04
C GLY A 44 -7.57 -4.03 9.75
N LEU A 45 -8.05 -3.89 8.51
CA LEU A 45 -9.30 -4.52 8.06
C LEU A 45 -9.22 -6.03 8.11
N PHE A 46 -8.08 -6.62 7.73
CA PHE A 46 -7.84 -8.06 7.84
C PHE A 46 -7.90 -8.54 9.29
N ILE A 47 -7.21 -7.87 10.23
CA ILE A 47 -7.26 -8.26 11.65
C ILE A 47 -8.69 -8.11 12.19
N ALA A 48 -9.37 -7.01 11.88
CA ALA A 48 -10.74 -6.80 12.32
C ALA A 48 -11.69 -7.87 11.77
N SER A 49 -11.62 -8.19 10.47
CA SER A 49 -12.47 -9.21 9.85
C SER A 49 -12.14 -10.61 10.36
N PHE A 50 -10.85 -10.94 10.53
CA PHE A 50 -10.41 -12.23 11.07
C PHE A 50 -10.88 -12.43 12.51
N LEU A 51 -10.77 -11.41 13.37
CA LEU A 51 -11.30 -11.48 14.74
C LEU A 51 -12.81 -11.68 14.75
N LEU A 52 -13.55 -10.91 13.94
CA LEU A 52 -15.01 -11.08 13.81
C LEU A 52 -15.38 -12.49 13.36
N HIS A 53 -14.66 -13.02 12.36
CA HIS A 53 -14.86 -14.37 11.85
C HIS A 53 -14.57 -15.41 12.94
N TRP A 54 -13.42 -15.32 13.61
CA TRP A 54 -13.03 -16.24 14.67
C TRP A 54 -14.04 -16.26 15.83
N PHE A 55 -14.43 -15.10 16.35
CA PHE A 55 -15.42 -15.04 17.43
C PHE A 55 -16.81 -15.51 16.97
N GLY A 56 -17.18 -15.20 15.73
CA GLY A 56 -18.44 -15.64 15.12
C GLY A 56 -18.50 -17.16 14.98
N SER A 57 -17.50 -17.76 14.35
CA SER A 57 -17.42 -19.21 14.11
C SER A 57 -17.29 -19.98 15.43
N ALA A 58 -16.47 -19.51 16.38
CA ALA A 58 -16.37 -20.16 17.70
C ALA A 58 -17.70 -20.13 18.46
N ARG A 59 -18.45 -19.03 18.39
CA ARG A 59 -19.78 -18.93 19.01
C ARG A 59 -20.80 -19.84 18.31
N ALA A 60 -20.74 -19.94 16.97
CA ALA A 60 -21.61 -20.83 16.21
C ALA A 60 -21.35 -22.30 16.58
N SER A 61 -20.08 -22.70 16.65
CA SER A 61 -19.63 -24.02 17.09
C SER A 61 -20.15 -24.35 18.49
N GLU A 62 -20.02 -23.43 19.45
CA GLU A 62 -20.54 -23.62 20.81
C GLU A 62 -22.06 -23.87 20.83
N MET A 63 -22.82 -23.11 20.03
CA MET A 63 -24.28 -23.30 19.93
C MET A 63 -24.65 -24.67 19.37
N ASP A 64 -23.89 -25.19 18.41
CA ASP A 64 -24.12 -26.52 17.83
C ASP A 64 -23.71 -27.65 18.78
N MET A 65 -22.58 -27.51 19.48
CA MET A 65 -22.16 -28.44 20.53
C MET A 65 -23.20 -28.52 21.66
N ALA A 66 -23.73 -27.38 22.09
CA ALA A 66 -24.78 -27.32 23.11
C ALA A 66 -26.06 -28.05 22.67
N ARG A 67 -26.44 -27.95 21.39
CA ARG A 67 -27.58 -28.70 20.82
C ARG A 67 -27.34 -30.22 20.81
N HIS A 68 -26.09 -30.63 20.69
CA HIS A 68 -25.69 -32.04 20.71
C HIS A 68 -25.27 -32.55 22.10
N GLY A 69 -25.35 -31.72 23.14
CA GLY A 69 -24.98 -32.08 24.51
C GLY A 69 -23.46 -32.26 24.72
N ALA A 70 -22.64 -31.73 23.82
CA ALA A 70 -21.18 -31.74 23.91
C ALA A 70 -20.64 -30.53 24.70
N ALA A 71 -19.46 -30.67 25.29
CA ALA A 71 -18.79 -29.60 26.02
C ALA A 71 -18.22 -28.55 25.04
N SER A 72 -18.37 -27.27 25.36
CA SER A 72 -17.89 -26.14 24.53
C SER A 72 -16.37 -26.15 24.38
N THR A 73 -15.90 -25.92 23.16
CA THR A 73 -14.48 -25.68 22.86
C THR A 73 -14.16 -24.23 23.17
N GLY A 74 -13.13 -23.98 23.99
CA GLY A 74 -12.71 -22.61 24.30
C GLY A 74 -12.25 -21.86 23.03
N TYR A 75 -12.47 -20.53 22.98
CA TYR A 75 -12.11 -19.70 21.83
C TYR A 75 -10.66 -19.90 21.34
N LEU A 76 -9.70 -19.96 22.26
CA LEU A 76 -8.29 -20.18 21.92
C LEU A 76 -8.03 -21.57 21.33
N GLN A 77 -8.76 -22.58 21.77
CA GLN A 77 -8.67 -23.92 21.21
C GLN A 77 -9.30 -23.96 19.81
N TYR A 78 -10.39 -23.23 19.60
CA TYR A 78 -11.02 -23.08 18.29
C TYR A 78 -10.12 -22.36 17.28
N LEU A 79 -9.22 -21.48 17.72
CA LEU A 79 -8.21 -20.83 16.84
C LEU A 79 -7.26 -21.84 16.17
N LEU A 80 -7.02 -22.98 16.83
CA LEU A 80 -6.19 -24.06 16.33
C LEU A 80 -7.00 -25.15 15.61
N ASP A 81 -8.32 -24.99 15.53
CA ASP A 81 -9.21 -25.95 14.88
C ASP A 81 -9.14 -25.84 13.35
N ALA A 82 -9.14 -26.98 12.67
CA ALA A 82 -9.10 -27.04 11.21
C ALA A 82 -10.33 -26.41 10.55
N GLU A 83 -11.49 -26.42 11.22
CA GLU A 83 -12.73 -25.84 10.72
C GLU A 83 -12.59 -24.34 10.48
N LEU A 84 -12.09 -23.58 11.47
CA LEU A 84 -11.83 -22.14 11.34
C LEU A 84 -10.93 -21.83 10.14
N TRP A 85 -9.85 -22.59 9.99
CA TRP A 85 -8.91 -22.40 8.90
C TRP A 85 -9.54 -22.77 7.56
N PHE A 86 -10.34 -23.83 7.49
CA PHE A 86 -11.06 -24.20 6.28
C PHE A 86 -12.02 -23.10 5.83
N GLU A 87 -12.85 -22.57 6.73
CA GLU A 87 -13.74 -21.44 6.47
C GLU A 87 -12.95 -20.20 6.02
N SER A 88 -11.83 -19.91 6.68
CA SER A 88 -10.94 -18.80 6.33
C SER A 88 -10.33 -18.96 4.92
N PHE A 89 -9.87 -20.16 4.57
CA PHE A 89 -9.31 -20.45 3.24
C PHE A 89 -10.36 -20.38 2.14
N GLN A 90 -11.61 -20.79 2.42
CA GLN A 90 -12.72 -20.60 1.48
C GLN A 90 -13.00 -19.11 1.24
N ASN A 91 -12.97 -18.29 2.29
CA ASN A 91 -13.11 -16.85 2.15
C ASN A 91 -11.94 -16.25 1.33
N TRP A 92 -10.70 -16.72 1.51
CA TRP A 92 -9.56 -16.27 0.71
C TRP A 92 -9.61 -16.67 -0.76
N GLN A 93 -10.29 -17.76 -1.09
CA GLN A 93 -10.57 -18.10 -2.49
C GLN A 93 -11.49 -17.07 -3.17
N SER A 94 -12.28 -16.31 -2.40
CA SER A 94 -13.13 -15.24 -2.91
C SER A 94 -12.31 -13.96 -3.16
N GLU A 95 -11.69 -13.89 -4.33
CA GLU A 95 -10.89 -12.71 -4.73
C GLU A 95 -11.73 -11.42 -4.92
N PHE A 96 -13.06 -11.54 -5.00
CA PHE A 96 -13.91 -10.42 -5.41
C PHE A 96 -13.94 -9.29 -4.37
N LEU A 97 -14.20 -9.60 -3.10
CA LEU A 97 -14.31 -8.59 -2.05
C LEU A 97 -12.95 -7.93 -1.76
N SER A 98 -11.88 -8.72 -1.69
CA SER A 98 -10.54 -8.20 -1.44
C SER A 98 -10.07 -7.29 -2.57
N THR A 99 -10.32 -7.68 -3.82
CA THR A 99 -10.02 -6.85 -4.99
C THR A 99 -10.84 -5.56 -4.99
N ALA A 100 -12.14 -5.61 -4.71
CA ALA A 100 -12.98 -4.42 -4.64
C ALA A 100 -12.53 -3.44 -3.55
N VAL A 101 -12.20 -3.94 -2.35
CA VAL A 101 -11.67 -3.12 -1.24
C VAL A 101 -10.33 -2.51 -1.63
N LEU A 102 -9.43 -3.28 -2.23
CA LEU A 102 -8.13 -2.77 -2.69
C LEU A 102 -8.31 -1.66 -3.72
N VAL A 103 -9.14 -1.85 -4.74
CA VAL A 103 -9.41 -0.84 -5.78
C VAL A 103 -9.96 0.44 -5.15
N VAL A 104 -10.99 0.35 -4.30
CA VAL A 104 -11.60 1.53 -3.66
C VAL A 104 -10.61 2.25 -2.75
N LEU A 105 -9.89 1.53 -1.88
CA LEU A 105 -8.95 2.14 -0.95
C LEU A 105 -7.73 2.73 -1.68
N SER A 106 -7.30 2.15 -2.80
CA SER A 106 -6.18 2.67 -3.59
C SER A 106 -6.45 4.05 -4.22
N ILE A 107 -7.72 4.45 -4.34
CA ILE A 107 -8.10 5.80 -4.78
C ILE A 107 -7.71 6.86 -3.74
N PHE A 108 -7.83 6.52 -2.45
CA PHE A 108 -7.68 7.47 -1.34
C PHE A 108 -6.35 7.34 -0.59
N LEU A 109 -5.82 6.12 -0.48
CA LEU A 109 -4.62 5.81 0.32
C LEU A 109 -3.38 5.67 -0.56
N ARG A 110 -2.20 5.78 0.08
CA ARG A 110 -0.90 5.73 -0.60
C ARG A 110 -0.08 4.55 -0.12
N GLU A 111 0.59 3.89 -1.05
CA GLU A 111 1.59 2.86 -0.80
C GLU A 111 2.85 3.17 -1.62
N LYS A 112 3.98 3.34 -0.93
CA LYS A 112 5.27 3.69 -1.54
C LYS A 112 5.91 2.44 -2.15
N GLY A 113 6.26 2.49 -3.43
CA GLY A 113 6.89 1.36 -4.14
C GLY A 113 5.92 0.44 -4.90
N SER A 114 4.69 0.90 -5.17
CA SER A 114 3.77 0.20 -6.07
C SER A 114 4.37 0.08 -7.49
N PRO A 115 4.22 -1.07 -8.19
CA PRO A 115 4.72 -1.27 -9.57
C PRO A 115 4.24 -0.24 -10.60
N GLU A 116 3.16 0.49 -10.29
CA GLU A 116 2.58 1.57 -11.12
C GLU A 116 3.04 2.98 -10.70
N SER A 117 3.95 3.11 -9.72
CA SER A 117 4.45 4.44 -9.33
C SER A 117 5.48 4.91 -10.35
N LYS A 118 5.10 5.92 -11.15
CA LYS A 118 6.05 6.77 -11.89
C LYS A 118 7.20 7.15 -10.94
N PRO A 119 8.48 7.01 -11.33
CA PRO A 119 9.57 7.50 -10.50
C PRO A 119 9.35 8.98 -10.20
N VAL A 120 9.27 9.35 -8.92
CA VAL A 120 8.93 10.72 -8.46
C VAL A 120 10.11 11.71 -8.64
N SER A 121 10.92 11.53 -9.67
CA SER A 121 12.02 12.42 -10.02
C SER A 121 12.50 12.21 -11.46
N ALA A 122 11.70 12.61 -12.44
CA ALA A 122 12.19 13.03 -13.75
C ALA A 122 11.29 14.18 -14.22
N PRO A 123 11.81 15.40 -14.44
CA PRO A 123 11.13 16.40 -15.23
C PRO A 123 10.91 15.85 -16.65
N ASP A 124 9.67 15.88 -17.15
CA ASP A 124 9.25 15.38 -18.47
C ASP A 124 9.72 16.31 -19.64
N GLU A 125 10.90 16.94 -19.53
CA GLU A 125 11.49 17.75 -20.59
C GLU A 125 12.85 17.18 -21.04
N GLN A 126 12.83 15.99 -21.63
CA GLN A 126 13.78 15.57 -22.68
C GLN A 126 13.50 14.14 -23.17
N THR A 127 12.54 14.02 -24.09
CA THR A 127 12.61 13.10 -25.23
C THR A 127 11.99 13.89 -26.38
N GLY A 128 12.65 14.28 -27.45
CA GLY A 128 13.90 13.85 -28.07
C GLY A 128 13.62 13.96 -29.58
N SER A 129 14.27 14.95 -30.22
CA SER A 129 14.39 15.22 -31.68
C SER A 129 13.24 14.85 -32.62
#